data_AF-A0A1K1ML40-F1
#
_entry.id   AF-A0A1K1ML40-F1
#
_cell.length_a   1.000
_cell.length_b   1.000
_cell.length_c   1.000
_cell.angle_alpha   90.00
_cell.angle_beta   90.00
_cell.angle_gamma   90.00
#
_symmetry.space_group_name_H-M   'P 1'
#
loop_
_entity.id
_entity.type
_entity.pdbx_description
1 polymer ?
#
loop_
_entity_poly.entity_id
_entity_poly.type
_entity_poly.pdbx_seq_one_letter_code
_entity_poly.pdbx_strand_id
1 'polypeptide(L)'
;MTIEEAGKLLVIISNFVPTYQPSKESARSWKRALENRVSFADAEEYLYAHFRESRFIPVPADLIAKARASFDIDSVTPLEPPDDMRGTL
;
A
#
# COMPACT_ATOMS: atom_id res chain seq x y z
N MET A 1 -1.93 -4.65 -6.94
CA MET A 1 -3.26 -4.03 -6.76
C MET A 1 -3.93 -3.78 -8.10
N THR A 2 -5.24 -4.04 -8.22
CA THR A 2 -6.06 -3.79 -9.41
C THR A 2 -6.61 -2.35 -9.46
N ILE A 3 -7.24 -1.96 -10.58
CA ILE A 3 -7.87 -0.62 -10.68
C ILE A 3 -9.15 -0.55 -9.84
N GLU A 4 -9.86 -1.66 -9.71
CA GLU A 4 -11.06 -1.81 -8.89
C GLU A 4 -10.72 -1.67 -7.41
N GLU A 5 -9.63 -2.29 -6.96
CA GLU A 5 -9.10 -2.15 -5.59
C GLU A 5 -8.71 -0.70 -5.30
N ALA A 6 -7.97 -0.05 -6.20
CA ALA A 6 -7.64 1.36 -6.05
C ALA A 6 -8.90 2.24 -5.99
N GLY A 7 -9.92 1.93 -6.80
CA GLY A 7 -11.21 2.60 -6.75
C GLY A 7 -11.92 2.43 -5.39
N LYS A 8 -11.90 1.23 -4.81
CA LYS A 8 -12.46 0.98 -3.47
C LYS A 8 -11.77 1.82 -2.40
N LEU A 9 -10.44 1.94 -2.44
CA LEU A 9 -9.69 2.82 -1.52
C LEU A 9 -10.15 4.27 -1.62
N LEU A 10 -10.40 4.78 -2.82
CA LEU A 10 -10.91 6.14 -3.02
C LEU A 10 -12.35 6.32 -2.51
N VAL A 11 -13.19 5.30 -2.62
CA VAL A 11 -14.54 5.31 -2.04
C VAL A 11 -14.46 5.40 -0.52
N ILE A 12 -13.54 4.66 0.12
CA ILE A 12 -13.30 4.77 1.56
C ILE A 12 -12.95 6.21 1.93
N ILE A 13 -12.04 6.86 1.19
CA ILE A 13 -11.69 8.28 1.42
C ILE A 13 -12.92 9.18 1.31
N SER A 14 -13.77 9.00 0.31
CA SER A 14 -14.98 9.81 0.14
C SER A 14 -16.01 9.62 1.27
N ASN A 15 -16.04 8.45 1.90
CA ASN A 15 -16.91 8.19 3.06
C ASN A 15 -16.46 8.97 4.31
N PHE A 16 -15.16 9.19 4.48
CA PHE A 16 -14.60 9.96 5.59
C PHE A 16 -14.46 11.45 5.30
N VAL A 17 -14.27 11.81 4.02
CA VAL A 17 -14.12 13.18 3.53
C VAL A 17 -15.16 13.42 2.43
N PRO A 18 -16.39 13.88 2.77
CA PRO A 18 -17.49 14.01 1.80
C PRO A 18 -17.23 14.97 0.64
N THR A 19 -16.28 15.90 0.79
CA THR A 19 -15.88 16.84 -0.26
C THR A 19 -14.95 16.21 -1.30
N TYR A 20 -14.37 15.04 -1.00
CA TYR A 20 -13.53 14.31 -1.93
C TYR A 20 -14.39 13.55 -2.95
N GLN A 21 -14.19 13.84 -4.24
CA GLN A 21 -14.88 13.16 -5.33
C GLN A 21 -13.90 12.19 -6.03
N PRO A 22 -14.08 10.87 -5.89
CA PRO A 22 -13.30 9.88 -6.61
C PRO A 22 -13.48 10.03 -8.13
N SER A 23 -12.38 9.94 -8.88
CA SER A 23 -12.39 9.93 -10.34
C SER A 23 -11.65 8.72 -10.90
N LYS A 24 -11.88 8.40 -12.18
CA LYS A 24 -11.17 7.30 -12.87
C LYS A 24 -9.67 7.61 -12.95
N GLU A 25 -9.31 8.87 -13.14
CA GLU A 25 -7.94 9.37 -13.18
C GLU A 25 -7.26 9.19 -11.82
N SER A 26 -7.96 9.54 -10.73
CA SER A 26 -7.47 9.31 -9.37
C SER A 26 -7.23 7.81 -9.11
N ALA A 27 -8.16 6.94 -9.52
CA ALA A 27 -8.00 5.49 -9.34
C ALA A 27 -6.78 4.94 -10.11
N ARG A 28 -6.56 5.39 -11.36
CA ARG A 28 -5.37 5.04 -12.13
C ARG A 28 -4.08 5.54 -11.47
N SER A 29 -4.10 6.77 -10.95
CA SER A 29 -2.96 7.34 -10.24
C SER A 29 -2.61 6.54 -8.98
N TRP A 30 -3.62 6.22 -8.18
CA TRP A 30 -3.48 5.40 -6.97
C TRP A 30 -2.99 3.99 -7.27
N LYS A 31 -3.57 3.32 -8.29
CA LYS A 31 -3.07 2.03 -8.76
C LYS A 31 -1.59 2.11 -9.08
N ARG A 32 -1.17 3.04 -9.95
CA ARG A 32 0.25 3.19 -10.35
C ARG A 32 1.17 3.44 -9.16
N ALA A 33 0.72 4.22 -8.19
CA ALA A 33 1.52 4.54 -7.01
C ALA A 33 1.68 3.34 -6.06
N LEU A 34 0.67 2.47 -5.96
CA LEU A 34 0.59 1.43 -4.93
C LEU A 34 0.79 -0.01 -5.46
N GLU A 35 0.64 -0.25 -6.77
CA GLU A 35 0.40 -1.60 -7.34
C GLU A 35 1.46 -2.67 -7.04
N ASN A 36 2.68 -2.27 -6.66
CA ASN A 36 3.79 -3.16 -6.26
C ASN A 36 4.44 -2.72 -4.93
N ARG A 37 3.76 -1.89 -4.13
CA ARG A 37 4.32 -1.31 -2.90
C ARG A 37 3.50 -1.65 -1.67
N VAL A 38 2.19 -1.78 -1.83
CA VAL A 38 1.25 -2.02 -0.74
C VAL A 38 0.15 -2.94 -1.27
N SER A 39 -0.21 -3.99 -0.51
CA SER A 39 -1.37 -4.81 -0.86
C SER A 39 -2.68 -4.03 -0.66
N PHE A 40 -3.79 -4.50 -1.23
CA PHE A 40 -5.08 -3.84 -0.98
C PHE A 40 -5.48 -3.90 0.50
N ALA A 41 -5.27 -5.04 1.15
CA ALA A 41 -5.62 -5.23 2.56
C ALA A 41 -4.83 -4.27 3.48
N ASP A 42 -3.52 -4.16 3.28
CA ASP A 42 -2.68 -3.26 4.08
C ASP A 42 -3.07 -1.79 3.81
N ALA A 43 -3.31 -1.44 2.55
CA ALA A 43 -3.73 -0.09 2.18
C ALA A 43 -5.07 0.30 2.83
N GLU A 44 -6.02 -0.63 2.86
CA GLU A 44 -7.31 -0.45 3.53
C GLU A 44 -7.15 -0.28 5.04
N GLU A 45 -6.37 -1.14 5.69
CA GLU A 45 -6.07 -1.03 7.13
C GLU A 45 -5.42 0.32 7.46
N TYR A 46 -4.43 0.75 6.66
CA TYR A 46 -3.75 2.03 6.86
C TYR A 46 -4.67 3.23 6.68
N LEU A 47 -5.61 3.18 5.71
CA LEU A 47 -6.62 4.24 5.56
C LEU A 47 -7.53 4.32 6.79
N TYR A 48 -8.02 3.18 7.28
CA TYR A 48 -8.85 3.16 8.48
C TYR A 48 -8.09 3.65 9.71
N ALA A 49 -6.83 3.25 9.87
CA ALA A 49 -5.98 3.75 10.95
C ALA A 49 -5.76 5.26 10.84
N HIS A 50 -5.46 5.79 9.65
CA HIS A 50 -5.31 7.22 9.40
C HIS A 50 -6.56 8.00 9.79
N PHE A 51 -7.75 7.53 9.40
CA PHE A 51 -9.01 8.23 9.68
C PHE A 51 -9.49 8.15 11.14
N ARG A 52 -8.84 7.33 11.98
CA ARG A 52 -9.03 7.39 13.45
C ARG A 52 -8.38 8.63 14.06
N GLU A 53 -7.30 9.11 13.46
CA GLU A 53 -6.46 10.19 14.01
C GLU A 53 -6.60 11.51 13.25
N SER A 54 -6.93 11.44 11.96
CA SER A 54 -6.94 12.60 11.06
C SER A 54 -8.18 12.59 10.16
N ARG A 55 -8.66 13.78 9.79
CA ARG A 55 -9.71 13.95 8.77
C ARG A 55 -9.18 14.56 7.47
N PHE A 56 -7.87 14.72 7.35
CA PHE A 56 -7.25 15.17 6.10
C PHE A 56 -7.24 14.06 5.06
N ILE A 57 -7.38 14.45 3.79
CA ILE A 57 -7.34 13.54 2.65
C ILE A 57 -5.94 12.93 2.57
N PRO A 58 -5.78 11.62 2.74
CA PRO A 58 -4.49 10.97 2.60
C PRO A 58 -4.06 10.92 1.14
N VAL A 59 -2.75 10.88 0.91
CA VAL A 59 -2.15 10.65 -0.40
C VAL A 59 -1.50 9.26 -0.44
N PRO A 60 -1.26 8.66 -1.63
CA PRO A 60 -0.62 7.35 -1.73
C PRO A 60 0.73 7.25 -1.01
N ALA A 61 1.48 8.36 -0.91
CA ALA A 61 2.75 8.41 -0.21
C ALA A 61 2.62 8.11 1.29
N ASP A 62 1.50 8.49 1.92
CA ASP A 62 1.25 8.24 3.35
C ASP A 62 1.12 6.73 3.62
N LEU A 63 0.41 6.02 2.74
CA LEU A 63 0.24 4.56 2.82
C LEU A 63 1.56 3.83 2.60
N ILE A 64 2.39 4.30 1.65
CA ILE A 64 3.72 3.73 1.40
C ILE A 64 4.64 3.96 2.62
N ALA A 65 4.56 5.12 3.26
CA ALA A 65 5.33 5.40 4.46
C ALA A 65 4.94 4.45 5.61
N LYS A 66 3.64 4.19 5.80
CA LYS A 66 3.15 3.20 6.78
C LYS A 66 3.63 1.79 6.45
N ALA A 67 3.56 1.37 5.18
CA ALA A 67 4.03 0.06 4.73
C ALA A 67 5.54 -0.15 4.97
N ARG A 68 6.35 0.92 4.86
CA ARG A 68 7.78 0.86 5.16
C ARG A 68 8.06 0.83 6.66
N ALA A 69 7.26 1.54 7.44
CA ALA A 69 7.39 1.54 8.90
C ALA A 69 6.99 0.20 9.53
N SER A 70 6.09 -0.56 8.89
CA SER A 70 5.70 -1.91 9.28
C SER A 70 6.61 -3.01 8.74
N PHE A 71 7.61 -2.67 7.92
CA PHE A 71 8.57 -3.65 7.40
C PHE A 71 9.49 -4.13 8.52
N ASP A 72 9.29 -5.38 8.93
CA ASP A 72 10.13 -6.07 9.90
C ASP A 72 11.34 -6.69 9.19
N ILE A 73 12.54 -6.14 9.45
CA ILE A 73 13.81 -6.64 8.92
C ILE A 73 14.06 -8.09 9.33
N ASP A 74 13.59 -8.51 10.50
CA ASP A 74 13.83 -9.85 11.04
C ASP A 74 12.97 -10.91 10.34
N SER A 75 11.94 -10.49 9.59
CA SER A 75 11.09 -11.39 8.78
C SER A 75 11.72 -11.79 7.44
N VAL A 76 12.81 -11.13 7.03
CA VAL A 76 13.50 -11.44 5.78
C VAL A 76 14.38 -12.67 6.00
N THR A 77 13.91 -13.83 5.56
CA THR A 77 14.76 -15.03 5.53
C THR A 77 15.85 -14.80 4.47
N PRO A 78 17.16 -14.88 4.83
CA PRO A 78 18.21 -14.81 3.83
C PRO A 78 17.98 -15.92 2.80
N LEU A 79 17.97 -15.55 1.51
CA LEU A 79 17.98 -16.55 0.45
C LEU A 79 19.25 -17.38 0.63
N GLU A 80 19.11 -18.69 0.84
CA GLU A 80 20.25 -19.60 0.85
C GLU A 80 20.98 -19.42 -0.49
N PRO A 81 22.31 -19.23 -0.48
CA PRO A 81 23.06 -19.13 -1.72
C PRO A 81 22.83 -20.41 -2.53
N PRO A 82 22.65 -20.30 -3.87
CA PRO A 82 22.43 -21.46 -4.72
C PRO A 82 23.56 -22.48 -4.53
N ASP A 83 23.21 -23.76 -4.50
CA ASP A 83 24.14 -24.87 -4.21
C ASP A 83 25.37 -24.89 -5.16
N ASP A 84 25.28 -24.28 -6.33
CA ASP A 84 26.36 -24.15 -7.32
C ASP A 84 27.57 -23.31 -6.87
N MET A 85 27.48 -22.62 -5.71
CA MET A 85 28.61 -21.88 -5.10
C MET A 85 29.36 -22.69 -4.04
N ARG A 86 28.90 -23.90 -3.72
CA ARG A 86 29.65 -24.86 -2.89
C ARG A 86 30.60 -25.62 -3.82
N GLY A 87 31.79 -25.07 -4.02
CA GLY A 87 32.82 -25.64 -4.88
C GLY A 87 32.93 -27.16 -4.70
N THR A 88 32.93 -27.89 -5.81
CA THR A 88 33.21 -29.32 -5.86
C THR A 88 34.60 -29.57 -5.26
N LEU A 89 34.64 -30.41 -4.20
CA LEU A 89 35.85 -30.93 -3.57
C LEU A 89 36.75 -31.67 -4.58
#